data_AF-A0A966SQQ5-F1
#
_entry.id   AF-A0A966SQQ5-F1
#
_cell.length_a   1.000
_cell.length_b   1.000
_cell.length_c   1.000
_cell.angle_alpha   90.00
_cell.angle_beta   90.00
_cell.angle_gamma   90.00
#
_symmetry.space_group_name_H-M   'P 1'
#
loop_
_entity.id
_entity.type
_entity.pdbx_description
1 polymer ?
#
loop_
_entity_poly.entity_id
_entity_poly.type
_entity_poly.pdbx_seq_one_letter_code
_entity_poly.pdbx_strand_id
1 'polypeptide(L)' 'MSATQEHLGTGRRKTAVARVRIASGSGKIVINGRPMEKYFLTES' A
#
# COMPACT_ATOMS: atom_id res chain seq x y z
N MET A 1 -14.31 -9.47 20.30
CA MET A 1 -14.18 -9.25 18.85
C MET A 1 -12.85 -8.55 18.62
N SER A 2 -11.88 -9.25 18.06
CA SER A 2 -10.52 -8.73 17.87
C SER A 2 -10.57 -7.56 16.89
N ALA A 3 -10.18 -6.36 17.34
CA ALA A 3 -10.09 -5.19 16.47
C ALA A 3 -8.96 -5.44 15.47
N THR A 4 -9.30 -5.64 14.19
CA THR A 4 -8.32 -5.63 13.11
C THR A 4 -7.59 -4.29 13.17
N GLN A 5 -6.33 -4.30 13.60
CA GLN A 5 -5.50 -3.10 13.63
C GLN A 5 -5.23 -2.69 12.18
N GLU A 6 -6.09 -1.80 11.68
CA GLU A 6 -5.92 -1.14 10.41
C GLU A 6 -5.21 0.19 10.65
N HIS A 7 -3.97 0.30 10.16
CA HIS A 7 -3.23 1.55 10.16
C HIS A 7 -3.46 2.26 8.83
N LEU A 8 -3.92 3.50 8.91
CA LEU A 8 -4.07 4.39 7.75
C LEU A 8 -2.83 5.25 7.61
N GLY A 9 -2.30 5.32 6.39
CA GLY A 9 -1.15 6.14 6.06
C GLY A 9 -1.37 6.94 4.79
N THR A 10 -0.88 8.18 4.76
CA THR A 10 -0.86 9.01 3.55
C THR A 10 0.57 9.38 3.22
N GLY A 11 1.04 8.96 2.04
CA GLY A 11 2.35 9.31 1.51
C GLY A 11 2.24 10.44 0.49
N ARG A 12 3.16 11.41 0.51
CA ARG A 12 3.24 12.49 -0.48
C ARG A 12 4.69 12.69 -0.92
N ARG A 13 4.92 12.77 -2.23
CA ARG A 13 6.24 13.12 -2.80
C ARG A 13 6.02 13.95 -4.07
N LYS A 14 6.65 15.13 -4.16
CA LYS A 14 6.42 16.11 -5.24
C LYS A 14 4.92 16.40 -5.39
N THR A 15 4.33 16.05 -6.54
CA THR A 15 2.90 16.17 -6.83
C THR A 15 2.13 14.85 -6.64
N ALA A 16 2.81 13.74 -6.32
CA ALA A 16 2.20 12.43 -6.14
C ALA A 16 1.68 12.24 -4.71
N VAL A 17 0.50 11.63 -4.59
CA VAL A 17 -0.17 11.30 -3.32
C VAL A 17 -0.58 9.82 -3.33
N ALA A 18 -0.25 9.11 -2.26
CA ALA A 18 -0.63 7.71 -2.04
C ALA A 18 -1.45 7.60 -0.75
N ARG A 19 -2.60 6.91 -0.81
CA ARG A 19 -3.40 6.53 0.35
C ARG A 19 -3.21 5.04 0.58
N VAL A 20 -2.69 4.69 1.76
CA VAL A 20 -2.29 3.34 2.11
C VAL A 20 -3.11 2.88 3.31
N ARG A 21 -3.51 1.60 3.27
CA ARG A 21 -4.12 0.89 4.39
C ARG A 21 -3.23 -0.30 4.70
N ILE A 22 -2.79 -0.41 5.94
CA ILE A 22 -1.99 -1.52 6.45
C ILE A 22 -2.89 -2.29 7.39
N ALA A 23 -3.07 -3.57 7.12
CA ALA A 23 -3.77 -4.50 8.01
C ALA A 23 -2.85 -5.67 8.32
N SER A 24 -2.98 -6.24 9.51
CA SER A 24 -2.26 -7.45 9.90
C SER A 24 -2.66 -8.62 8.97
N GLY A 25 -1.69 -9.20 8.25
CA GLY A 25 -1.97 -10.25 7.28
C GLY A 25 -0.75 -10.77 6.52
N SER A 26 -1.00 -11.45 5.40
CA SER A 26 -0.01 -12.22 4.59
C SER A 26 1.08 -11.41 3.87
N GLY A 27 1.25 -10.13 4.16
CA GLY A 27 2.28 -9.27 3.53
C GLY A 27 2.06 -8.96 2.05
N LYS A 28 0.88 -9.27 1.48
CA LYS A 28 0.55 -8.95 0.08
C LYS A 28 0.39 -7.45 -0.12
N ILE A 29 1.13 -6.89 -1.07
CA ILE A 29 1.06 -5.47 -1.45
C ILE A 29 0.36 -5.37 -2.81
N VAL A 30 -0.77 -4.66 -2.84
CA VAL A 30 -1.56 -4.40 -4.05
C VAL A 30 -1.75 -2.90 -4.20
N ILE A 31 -1.46 -2.38 -5.39
CA ILE A 31 -1.55 -0.96 -5.72
C ILE A 31 -2.54 -0.81 -6.86
N ASN A 32 -3.65 -0.09 -6.64
CA ASN A 32 -4.71 0.12 -7.63
C ASN A 32 -5.20 -1.20 -8.29
N GLY A 33 -5.29 -2.28 -7.53
CA GLY A 33 -5.71 -3.60 -8.02
C GLY A 33 -4.63 -4.38 -8.80
N ARG A 34 -3.39 -3.89 -8.85
CA ARG A 34 -2.26 -4.55 -9.50
C ARG A 34 -1.21 -4.97 -8.46
N PRO A 35 -0.51 -6.11 -8.64
CA PRO A 35 0.60 -6.48 -7.78
C PRO A 35 1.76 -5.48 -7.91
N MET A 36 2.56 -5.35 -6.85
CA MET A 36 3.68 -4.38 -6.79
C MET A 36 4.61 -4.45 -8.00
N GLU A 37 4.95 -5.68 -8.43
CA GLU A 37 5.86 -5.98 -9.54
C GLU A 37 5.37 -5.44 -10.89
N LYS A 38 4.04 -5.39 -11.08
CA LYS A 38 3.44 -4.87 -12.31
C LYS A 38 3.25 -3.35 -12.27
N TYR A 39 3.20 -2.77 -11.08
CA TYR A 39 2.96 -1.34 -10.89
C TYR A 39 4.27 -0.55 -10.95
N PHE A 40 5.34 -1.06 -10.34
CA PHE A 40 6.67 -0.47 -10.41
C PHE A 40 7.51 -1.20 -11.46
N LEU A 41 7.59 -0.62 -12.66
CA LEU A 41 8.27 -1.22 -13.81
C LEU A 41 9.79 -0.97 -13.83
N THR A 42 10.33 -0.25 -12.85
CA THR A 42 11.74 0.16 -12.82
C THR A 42 12.31 -0.20 -11.46
N GLU A 43 13.30 -1.09 -11.45
CA GLU A 43 14.11 -1.35 -10.26
C GLU A 43 14.94 -0.09 -9.96
N SER A 44 14.82 0.43 -8.74
CA SER A 44 15.68 1.49 -8.21
C SER A 44 15.68 1.44 -6.69
#